data_AF-A0A7W7W1D2-F1
#
_entry.id   AF-A0A7W7W1D2-F1
#
_cell.length_a   1.000
_cell.length_b   1.000
_cell.length_c   1.000
_cell.angle_alpha   90.00
_cell.angle_beta   90.00
_cell.angle_gamma   90.00
#
_symmetry.space_group_name_H-M   'P 1'
#
loop_
_entity.id
_entity.type
_entity.pdbx_description
1 polymer ?
#
loop_
_entity_poly.entity_id
_entity_poly.type
_entity_poly.pdbx_seq_one_letter_code
_entity_poly.pdbx_strand_id
1 'polypeptide(L)'
;MTQRRGNGLLADAYVPLVRLPTSRADLMLEALRRAGIAAYAAPLEGDVLEPAGPGTDDPATDHLYVDAAERGAAEGILRTELPDLAERAVDGGGYESSEYADQADPATASDTGPLERMPTREPTPEDDAWADLVARFYDSDSTTEGTSWPDAENLSAEEQREREEGERADEPTGPDVLDDSAASRVVRPARSDDSAGAGGDSEEHYVPPEPPPFPRGDLVSKLSWGGLFGGPVLLLGSMLVGITLPGWLAFCAVAGFIAGFVVLVVRMSDHRPPGDGGAVV
;
A
#
# COMPACT_ATOMS: atom_id res chain seq x y z
N MET A 1 -18.45 -14.69 -0.60
CA MET A 1 -19.03 -14.09 -1.82
C MET A 1 -19.05 -12.59 -1.59
N THR A 2 -18.07 -11.86 -2.12
CA THR A 2 -18.00 -10.40 -1.97
C THR A 2 -19.25 -9.78 -2.60
N GLN A 3 -20.07 -9.11 -1.79
CA GLN A 3 -21.30 -8.44 -2.21
C GLN A 3 -20.94 -7.24 -3.10
N ARG A 4 -20.67 -7.50 -4.38
CA ARG A 4 -20.45 -6.44 -5.38
C ARG A 4 -21.80 -5.89 -5.80
N ARG A 5 -22.00 -4.57 -5.66
CA ARG A 5 -23.22 -3.86 -6.07
C ARG A 5 -22.97 -3.19 -7.40
N GLY A 6 -23.46 -3.81 -8.48
CA GLY A 6 -23.30 -3.28 -9.83
C GLY A 6 -24.46 -2.38 -10.25
N ASN A 7 -24.20 -1.47 -11.19
CA ASN A 7 -25.26 -0.66 -11.79
C ASN A 7 -25.99 -1.37 -12.96
N GLY A 8 -25.70 -2.64 -13.23
CA GLY A 8 -26.39 -3.45 -14.25
C GLY A 8 -25.81 -3.32 -15.66
N LEU A 9 -24.77 -2.50 -15.83
CA LEU A 9 -23.97 -2.39 -17.05
C LEU A 9 -22.65 -3.15 -16.87
N LEU A 10 -22.15 -3.72 -17.96
CA LEU A 10 -20.91 -4.50 -17.99
C LEU A 10 -19.86 -3.76 -18.83
N ALA A 11 -18.61 -3.80 -18.38
CA ALA A 11 -17.44 -3.34 -19.11
C ALA A 11 -16.40 -4.46 -19.22
N ASP A 12 -15.52 -4.32 -20.22
CA ASP A 12 -14.42 -5.26 -20.45
C ASP A 12 -13.33 -5.14 -19.37
N ALA A 13 -13.12 -3.93 -18.84
CA ALA A 13 -12.15 -3.65 -17.79
C ALA A 13 -12.69 -2.62 -16.81
N TYR A 14 -12.40 -2.80 -15.52
CA TYR A 14 -12.80 -1.89 -14.46
C TYR A 14 -11.60 -1.33 -13.72
N VAL A 15 -11.63 -0.03 -13.45
CA VAL A 15 -10.59 0.72 -12.73
C VAL A 15 -11.18 1.38 -11.48
N PRO A 16 -10.41 1.52 -10.39
CA PRO A 16 -10.87 2.21 -9.20
C PRO A 16 -11.03 3.71 -9.47
N LEU A 17 -12.14 4.29 -9.00
CA LEU A 17 -12.43 5.71 -9.12
C LEU A 17 -12.24 6.45 -7.78
N VAL A 18 -12.98 6.06 -6.75
CA VAL A 18 -13.00 6.77 -5.44
C VAL A 18 -13.54 5.88 -4.32
N ARG A 19 -13.24 6.23 -3.05
CA ARG A 19 -13.86 5.66 -1.84
C ARG A 19 -15.00 6.56 -1.36
N LEU A 20 -16.18 5.99 -1.15
CA LEU A 20 -17.38 6.74 -0.77
C LEU A 20 -18.17 5.99 0.32
N PRO A 21 -18.85 6.70 1.23
CA PRO A 21 -19.86 6.08 2.07
C PRO A 21 -20.87 5.31 1.23
N THR A 22 -21.33 4.15 1.72
CA THR A 22 -22.28 3.26 1.04
C THR A 22 -23.46 4.01 0.42
N SER A 23 -24.08 4.93 1.16
CA SER A 23 -25.23 5.71 0.68
C SER A 23 -24.90 6.61 -0.52
N ARG A 24 -23.68 7.16 -0.57
CA ARG A 24 -23.19 7.97 -1.70
C ARG A 24 -22.77 7.09 -2.88
N ALA A 25 -22.20 5.92 -2.61
CA ALA A 25 -21.87 4.95 -3.66
C ALA A 25 -23.15 4.52 -4.41
N ASP A 26 -24.26 4.28 -3.72
CA ASP A 26 -25.53 3.91 -4.35
C ASP A 26 -26.09 5.04 -5.25
N LEU A 27 -26.00 6.30 -4.81
CA LEU A 27 -26.38 7.46 -5.64
C LEU A 27 -25.49 7.58 -6.88
N MET A 28 -24.18 7.36 -6.73
CA MET A 28 -23.24 7.42 -7.84
C MET A 28 -23.45 6.29 -8.85
N LEU A 29 -23.78 5.08 -8.40
CA LEU A 29 -24.13 3.97 -9.29
C LEU A 29 -25.35 4.30 -10.16
N GLU A 30 -26.33 5.02 -9.61
CA GLU A 30 -27.51 5.49 -10.37
C GLU A 30 -27.17 6.62 -11.34
N ALA A 31 -26.32 7.56 -10.95
CA ALA A 31 -25.86 8.63 -11.84
C ALA A 31 -25.05 8.07 -13.02
N LEU A 32 -24.12 7.15 -12.77
CA LEU A 32 -23.32 6.49 -13.80
C LEU A 32 -24.17 5.58 -14.70
N ARG A 33 -25.20 4.91 -14.15
CA ARG A 33 -26.18 4.16 -14.95
C ARG A 33 -26.89 5.07 -15.95
N ARG A 34 -27.34 6.24 -15.51
CA ARG A 34 -28.03 7.22 -16.36
C ARG A 34 -27.13 7.77 -17.47
N ALA A 35 -25.84 7.87 -17.20
CA ALA A 35 -24.82 8.25 -18.17
C ALA A 35 -24.38 7.09 -19.09
N GLY A 36 -24.84 5.86 -18.85
CA GLY A 36 -24.47 4.68 -19.64
C GLY A 36 -23.08 4.12 -19.32
N ILE A 37 -22.47 4.52 -18.20
CA ILE A 37 -21.13 4.09 -17.80
C ILE A 37 -21.24 2.87 -16.88
N ALA A 38 -20.53 1.78 -17.21
CA ALA A 38 -20.53 0.59 -16.36
C ALA A 38 -19.77 0.83 -15.05
N ALA A 39 -20.39 0.47 -13.93
CA ALA A 39 -19.81 0.69 -12.61
C ALA A 39 -20.26 -0.35 -11.59
N TYR A 40 -19.40 -0.61 -10.60
CA TYR A 40 -19.76 -1.39 -9.42
C TYR A 40 -19.10 -0.84 -8.16
N ALA A 41 -19.77 -0.99 -7.03
CA ALA A 41 -19.23 -0.71 -5.71
C ALA A 41 -18.88 -2.03 -5.00
N ALA A 42 -17.77 -2.03 -4.28
CA ALA A 42 -17.37 -3.12 -3.40
C ALA A 42 -17.12 -2.58 -1.99
N PRO A 43 -17.67 -3.24 -0.94
CA PRO A 43 -17.45 -2.79 0.43
C PRO A 43 -15.96 -2.89 0.78
N LEU A 44 -15.44 -1.84 1.42
CA LEU A 44 -14.13 -1.89 2.03
C LEU A 44 -14.28 -2.70 3.32
N GLU A 45 -13.63 -3.86 3.40
CA GLU A 45 -13.53 -4.58 4.66
C GLU A 45 -12.74 -3.67 5.61
N GLY A 46 -13.43 -3.14 6.63
CA GLY A 46 -12.84 -2.22 7.60
C GLY A 46 -11.57 -2.82 8.18
N ASP A 47 -10.55 -1.99 8.34
CA ASP A 47 -9.25 -2.41 8.83
C ASP A 47 -9.44 -3.09 10.20
N VAL A 48 -9.24 -4.40 10.24
CA VAL A 48 -9.49 -5.24 11.44
C VAL A 48 -8.42 -4.96 12.51
N LEU A 49 -7.42 -4.12 12.20
CA LEU A 49 -6.29 -3.80 13.06
C LEU A 49 -6.52 -2.59 13.99
N GLU A 50 -7.54 -1.75 13.75
CA GLU A 50 -7.87 -0.63 14.65
C GLU A 50 -9.21 -0.87 15.37
N PRO A 51 -9.22 -1.04 16.71
CA PRO A 51 -10.47 -1.04 17.44
C PRO A 51 -11.09 0.35 17.31
N ALA A 52 -12.22 0.45 16.62
CA ALA A 52 -13.05 1.65 16.58
C ALA A 52 -13.11 2.26 17.99
N GLY A 53 -12.49 3.43 18.15
CA GLY A 53 -12.60 4.18 19.39
C GLY A 53 -14.07 4.43 19.71
N PRO A 54 -14.46 4.54 20.99
CA PRO A 54 -15.84 4.81 21.35
C PRO A 54 -16.22 6.21 20.83
N GLY A 55 -16.85 6.28 19.65
CA GLY A 55 -17.41 7.52 19.11
C GLY A 55 -17.29 7.76 17.60
N THR A 56 -16.62 6.92 16.82
CA THR A 56 -16.64 7.06 15.35
C THR A 56 -17.55 5.99 14.74
N ASP A 57 -18.83 6.33 14.59
CA ASP A 57 -19.72 5.68 13.60
C ASP A 57 -19.18 6.02 12.21
N ASP A 58 -18.03 5.48 11.82
CA ASP A 58 -17.49 5.67 10.49
C ASP A 58 -18.41 4.91 9.53
N PRO A 59 -19.15 5.60 8.63
CA PRO A 59 -20.12 4.95 7.79
C PRO A 59 -19.42 3.93 6.89
N ALA A 60 -20.03 2.75 6.74
CA ALA A 60 -19.52 1.70 5.85
C ALA A 60 -19.12 2.29 4.49
N THR A 61 -17.83 2.20 4.16
CA THR A 61 -17.25 2.82 2.96
C THR A 61 -17.05 1.78 1.88
N ASP A 62 -17.36 2.15 0.64
CA ASP A 62 -17.21 1.31 -0.55
C ASP A 62 -16.16 1.91 -1.49
N HIS A 63 -15.41 1.03 -2.15
CA HIS A 63 -14.66 1.38 -3.35
C HIS A 63 -15.57 1.33 -4.57
N LEU A 64 -15.65 2.46 -5.28
CA LEU A 64 -16.35 2.56 -6.56
C LEU A 64 -15.38 2.29 -7.72
N TYR A 65 -15.76 1.37 -8.59
CA TYR A 65 -15.05 1.00 -9.81
C TYR A 65 -15.89 1.34 -11.03
N VAL A 66 -15.25 1.79 -12.11
CA VAL A 66 -15.88 2.20 -13.37
C VAL A 66 -15.17 1.59 -14.56
N ASP A 67 -15.82 1.60 -15.73
CA ASP A 67 -15.21 1.21 -17.00
C ASP A 67 -13.90 1.96 -17.25
N ALA A 68 -12.83 1.23 -17.55
CA ALA A 68 -11.52 1.76 -17.87
C ALA A 68 -11.54 2.76 -19.03
N ALA A 69 -12.39 2.52 -20.04
CA ALA A 69 -12.50 3.39 -21.22
C ALA A 69 -13.18 4.73 -20.92
N GLU A 70 -14.10 4.74 -19.94
CA GLU A 70 -14.98 5.89 -19.63
C GLU A 70 -14.61 6.58 -18.30
N ARG A 71 -13.41 6.31 -17.75
CA ARG A 71 -12.96 6.87 -16.47
C ARG A 71 -13.03 8.40 -16.44
N GLY A 72 -12.57 9.08 -17.50
CA GLY A 72 -12.59 10.54 -17.56
C GLY A 72 -14.01 11.13 -17.53
N ALA A 73 -14.96 10.48 -18.21
CA ALA A 73 -16.36 10.87 -18.17
C ALA A 73 -16.97 10.65 -16.77
N ALA A 74 -16.62 9.54 -16.12
CA ALA A 74 -17.04 9.23 -14.74
C ALA A 74 -16.50 10.25 -13.72
N GLU A 75 -15.25 10.72 -13.86
CA GLU A 75 -14.66 11.77 -13.03
C GLU A 75 -15.39 13.12 -13.19
N GLY A 76 -15.84 13.44 -14.41
CA GLY A 76 -16.65 14.64 -14.67
C GLY A 76 -17.99 14.62 -13.95
N ILE A 77 -18.67 13.46 -13.96
CA ILE A 77 -19.94 13.24 -13.24
C ILE A 77 -19.71 13.30 -11.72
N LEU A 78 -18.63 12.69 -11.23
CA LEU A 78 -18.26 12.71 -9.82
C LEU A 78 -18.14 14.15 -9.30
N ARG A 79 -17.44 15.01 -10.04
CA ARG A 79 -17.23 16.42 -9.67
C ARG A 79 -18.53 17.22 -9.64
N THR A 80 -19.50 16.85 -10.48
CA THR A 80 -20.80 17.52 -10.57
C THR A 80 -21.74 17.09 -9.44
N GLU A 81 -21.76 15.80 -9.10
CA GLU A 81 -22.68 15.20 -8.14
C GLU A 81 -22.16 15.25 -6.69
N LEU A 82 -20.83 15.37 -6.49
CA LEU A 82 -20.19 15.38 -5.17
C LEU A 82 -19.22 16.57 -5.01
N PRO A 83 -19.71 17.82 -5.05
CA PRO A 83 -18.86 19.01 -4.86
C PRO A 83 -18.12 19.01 -3.51
N ASP A 84 -18.78 18.52 -2.45
CA ASP A 84 -18.24 18.51 -1.07
C ASP A 84 -17.07 17.53 -0.85
N LEU A 85 -16.84 16.56 -1.75
CA LEU A 85 -15.74 15.60 -1.61
C LEU A 85 -14.44 16.07 -2.25
N ALA A 86 -14.51 16.95 -3.24
CA ALA A 86 -13.33 17.57 -3.83
C ALA A 86 -12.56 18.40 -2.78
N GLU A 87 -13.27 19.02 -1.83
CA GLU A 87 -12.67 19.77 -0.73
C GLU A 87 -12.01 18.88 0.34
N ARG A 88 -12.53 17.65 0.55
CA ARG A 88 -12.00 16.73 1.59
C ARG A 88 -10.91 15.78 1.08
N ALA A 89 -10.86 15.51 -0.23
CA ALA A 89 -9.82 14.71 -0.87
C ALA A 89 -8.43 15.40 -0.85
N VAL A 90 -8.40 16.73 -0.65
CA VAL A 90 -7.15 17.50 -0.50
C VAL A 90 -6.42 17.18 0.82
N ASP A 91 -7.11 16.58 1.80
CA ASP A 91 -6.58 16.34 3.16
C ASP A 91 -6.29 14.85 3.47
N GLY A 92 -6.42 13.95 2.50
CA GLY A 92 -6.46 12.51 2.76
C GLY A 92 -5.67 11.65 1.78
N GLY A 93 -4.34 11.69 1.87
CA GLY A 93 -3.44 10.61 1.49
C GLY A 93 -3.57 10.10 0.05
N GLY A 94 -2.88 10.78 -0.86
CA GLY A 94 -2.57 10.24 -2.17
C GLY A 94 -1.86 8.90 -2.04
N TYR A 95 -2.37 7.88 -2.72
CA TYR A 95 -1.58 6.70 -3.02
C TYR A 95 -0.86 6.96 -4.34
N GLU A 96 0.46 6.94 -4.23
CA GLU A 96 1.42 7.06 -5.31
C GLU A 96 1.10 6.10 -6.46
N SER A 97 1.30 6.57 -7.68
CA SER A 97 1.67 5.71 -8.79
C SER A 97 2.75 6.43 -9.57
N SER A 98 3.98 6.27 -9.09
CA SER A 98 5.19 6.58 -9.83
C SER A 98 5.45 5.49 -10.88
N GLU A 99 5.70 6.00 -12.08
CA GLU A 99 6.68 5.56 -13.10
C GLU A 99 6.64 4.15 -13.69
N TYR A 100 6.39 4.10 -15.01
CA TYR A 100 7.28 3.42 -15.96
C TYR A 100 7.21 4.09 -17.35
N ALA A 101 8.35 4.70 -17.73
CA ALA A 101 8.95 4.92 -19.06
C ALA A 101 8.19 5.79 -20.10
N ASP A 102 8.83 6.70 -20.83
CA ASP A 102 10.14 6.50 -21.46
C ASP A 102 10.84 7.83 -21.83
N GLN A 103 12.16 7.78 -21.71
CA GLN A 103 13.13 8.86 -21.95
C GLN A 103 13.58 8.82 -23.42
N ALA A 104 13.46 9.94 -24.15
CA ALA A 104 14.27 10.16 -25.35
C ALA A 104 14.59 11.65 -25.54
N ASP A 105 15.90 11.91 -25.57
CA ASP A 105 16.62 13.19 -25.70
C ASP A 105 16.63 13.69 -27.18
N PRO A 106 17.31 14.80 -27.56
CA PRO A 106 16.67 15.91 -28.24
C PRO A 106 17.25 16.15 -29.64
N ALA A 107 16.50 15.87 -30.71
CA ALA A 107 16.78 16.44 -32.03
C ALA A 107 15.66 16.14 -33.01
N THR A 108 14.75 17.09 -33.25
CA THR A 108 14.56 17.72 -34.56
C THR A 108 13.42 18.73 -34.49
N ALA A 109 13.62 19.81 -35.22
CA ALA A 109 12.83 21.02 -35.16
C ALA A 109 11.47 20.88 -35.86
N SER A 110 10.59 21.81 -35.44
CA SER A 110 9.54 22.43 -36.25
C SER A 110 8.26 21.63 -36.46
N ASP A 111 7.24 21.89 -35.63
CA ASP A 111 5.98 22.46 -36.13
C ASP A 111 5.16 23.00 -34.96
N THR A 112 5.24 24.30 -34.71
CA THR A 112 4.44 24.99 -33.69
C THR A 112 3.04 25.25 -34.25
N GLY A 113 2.19 24.23 -34.22
CA GLY A 113 0.73 24.39 -34.33
C GLY A 113 0.13 24.78 -32.97
N PRO A 114 -0.93 25.61 -32.89
CA PRO A 114 -1.47 26.07 -31.61
C PRO A 114 -2.03 24.90 -30.80
N LEU A 115 -1.29 24.42 -29.79
CA LEU A 115 -1.85 23.54 -28.79
C LEU A 115 -2.95 24.32 -28.06
N GLU A 116 -4.17 23.81 -28.19
CA GLU A 116 -5.32 24.25 -27.41
C GLU A 116 -4.90 24.30 -25.94
N ARG A 117 -4.81 25.54 -25.46
CA ARG A 117 -4.55 25.88 -24.07
C ARG A 117 -5.62 25.18 -23.24
N MET A 118 -5.21 24.17 -22.47
CA MET A 118 -5.97 23.66 -21.31
C MET A 118 -6.62 24.86 -20.61
N PRO A 119 -7.91 24.82 -20.22
CA PRO A 119 -8.53 25.94 -19.53
C PRO A 119 -7.70 26.21 -18.27
N THR A 120 -6.95 27.31 -18.27
CA THR A 120 -6.24 27.78 -17.11
C THR A 120 -7.32 28.11 -16.09
N ARG A 121 -7.40 27.32 -15.03
CA ARG A 121 -8.19 27.65 -13.85
C ARG A 121 -7.90 29.11 -13.50
N GLU A 122 -8.94 29.92 -13.37
CA GLU A 122 -8.80 31.31 -12.90
C GLU A 122 -8.03 31.27 -11.57
N PRO A 123 -6.95 32.07 -11.41
CA PRO A 123 -6.15 32.03 -10.20
C PRO A 123 -7.05 32.34 -9.01
N THR A 124 -7.08 31.41 -8.07
CA THR A 124 -7.84 31.59 -6.84
C THR A 124 -7.03 32.44 -5.86
N PRO A 125 -7.67 33.05 -4.84
CA PRO A 125 -6.93 33.72 -3.77
C PRO A 125 -5.91 32.81 -3.05
N GLU A 126 -6.13 31.50 -3.12
CA GLU A 126 -5.22 30.48 -2.58
C GLU A 126 -3.99 30.30 -3.47
N ASP A 127 -4.15 30.39 -4.80
CA ASP A 127 -3.04 30.35 -5.76
C ASP A 127 -2.10 31.56 -5.54
N ASP A 128 -2.67 32.73 -5.23
CA ASP A 128 -1.90 33.94 -4.88
C ASP A 128 -1.17 33.77 -3.53
N ALA A 129 -1.82 33.16 -2.53
CA ALA A 129 -1.20 32.88 -1.23
C ALA A 129 -0.07 31.84 -1.33
N TRP A 130 -0.24 30.82 -2.17
CA TRP A 130 0.80 29.85 -2.49
C TRP A 130 1.96 30.47 -3.27
N ALA A 131 1.66 31.32 -4.25
CA ALA A 131 2.69 32.03 -5.01
C ALA A 131 3.53 32.94 -4.10
N ASP A 132 2.92 33.62 -3.11
CA ASP A 132 3.64 34.41 -2.12
C ASP A 132 4.55 33.55 -1.21
N LEU A 133 4.06 32.38 -0.77
CA LEU A 133 4.86 31.43 0.02
C LEU A 133 6.07 30.91 -0.78
N VAL A 134 5.85 30.53 -2.04
CA VAL A 134 6.89 30.03 -2.95
C VAL A 134 7.90 31.13 -3.25
N ALA A 135 7.43 32.36 -3.51
CA ALA A 135 8.30 33.50 -3.72
C ALA A 135 9.17 33.78 -2.49
N ARG A 136 8.59 33.78 -1.29
CA ARG A 136 9.33 33.96 -0.04
C ARG A 136 10.34 32.84 0.21
N PHE A 137 10.01 31.59 -0.13
CA PHE A 137 10.90 30.45 0.00
C PHE A 137 12.15 30.59 -0.87
N TYR A 138 11.99 31.00 -2.13
CA TYR A 138 13.12 31.25 -3.03
C TYR A 138 13.86 32.55 -2.74
N ASP A 139 13.21 33.52 -2.08
CA ASP A 139 13.86 34.75 -1.60
C ASP A 139 14.76 34.47 -0.36
N SER A 140 14.40 33.47 0.47
CA SER A 140 15.22 33.02 1.62
C SER A 140 16.56 32.38 1.26
N ASP A 141 16.79 31.98 0.00
CA ASP A 141 18.02 31.31 -0.43
C ASP A 141 19.17 32.26 -0.87
N SER A 142 18.97 33.58 -0.81
CA SER A 142 20.03 34.54 -1.15
C SER A 142 20.97 34.91 0.01
N THR A 143 20.68 34.45 1.23
CA THR A 143 21.63 34.44 2.35
C THR A 143 21.89 33.00 2.74
N THR A 144 22.97 32.42 2.20
CA THR A 144 23.58 31.18 2.65
C THR A 144 24.05 31.33 4.11
N GLU A 145 23.10 31.27 5.04
CA GLU A 145 23.36 31.13 6.47
C GLU A 145 22.39 30.06 7.03
N GLY A 146 22.73 28.81 6.71
CA GLY A 146 22.54 27.68 7.62
C GLY A 146 21.11 27.19 7.83
N THR A 147 20.53 26.52 6.83
CA THR A 147 19.87 25.23 7.16
C THR A 147 20.93 24.14 6.98
N SER A 148 21.88 24.10 7.91
CA SER A 148 22.87 23.03 7.97
C SER A 148 22.17 21.78 8.48
N TRP A 149 22.10 20.76 7.65
CA TRP A 149 21.81 19.40 8.11
C TRP A 149 22.77 19.06 9.27
N PRO A 150 22.35 18.29 10.29
CA PRO A 150 23.20 18.03 11.46
C PRO A 150 24.60 17.58 11.05
N ASP A 151 25.64 18.16 11.65
CA ASP A 151 27.04 17.91 11.24
C ASP A 151 27.42 16.43 11.24
N ALA A 152 26.75 15.61 12.07
CA ALA A 152 26.93 14.15 12.11
C ALA A 152 26.55 13.44 10.80
N GLU A 153 25.70 14.05 9.99
CA GLU A 153 25.19 13.50 8.73
C GLU A 153 25.84 14.19 7.50
N ASN A 154 26.67 15.22 7.73
CA ASN A 154 27.44 15.88 6.67
C ASN A 154 28.70 15.07 6.38
N LEU A 155 28.70 14.34 5.26
CA LEU A 155 29.91 13.67 4.77
C LEU A 155 30.97 14.70 4.40
N SER A 156 32.21 14.45 4.79
CA SER A 156 33.33 15.28 4.31
C SER A 156 33.53 15.08 2.80
N ALA A 157 34.14 16.09 2.17
CA ALA A 157 34.46 16.04 0.74
C ALA A 157 35.44 14.90 0.39
N GLU A 158 36.14 14.35 1.38
CA GLU A 158 37.04 13.21 1.24
C GLU A 158 36.26 11.89 1.26
N GLU A 159 35.33 11.72 2.21
CA GLU A 159 34.45 10.55 2.30
C GLU A 159 33.49 10.41 1.10
N GLN A 160 33.02 11.54 0.54
CA GLN A 160 32.22 11.52 -0.69
C GLN A 160 33.03 10.98 -1.89
N ARG A 161 34.30 11.39 -2.01
CA ARG A 161 35.18 10.94 -3.10
C ARG A 161 35.53 9.46 -2.98
N GLU A 162 35.79 8.99 -1.76
CA GLU A 162 36.12 7.58 -1.52
C GLU A 162 34.95 6.64 -1.86
N ARG A 163 33.70 7.05 -1.58
CA ARG A 163 32.52 6.29 -2.01
C ARG A 163 32.36 6.28 -3.53
N GLU A 164 32.50 7.45 -4.17
CA GLU A 164 32.42 7.56 -5.64
C GLU A 164 33.52 6.75 -6.35
N GLU A 165 34.70 6.59 -5.74
CA GLU A 165 35.81 5.81 -6.29
C GLU A 165 35.64 4.31 -6.04
N GLY A 166 35.14 3.91 -4.86
CA GLY A 166 34.78 2.53 -4.54
C GLY A 166 33.67 1.97 -5.43
N GLU A 167 32.68 2.79 -5.77
CA GLU A 167 31.56 2.40 -6.65
C GLU A 167 31.97 2.27 -8.13
N ARG A 168 33.01 3.02 -8.55
CA ARG A 168 33.58 2.95 -9.90
C ARG A 168 34.56 1.80 -10.08
N ALA A 169 35.19 1.33 -9.00
CA ALA A 169 36.14 0.23 -9.02
C ALA A 169 35.48 -1.16 -9.07
N ASP A 170 34.20 -1.27 -8.72
CA ASP A 170 33.45 -2.53 -8.64
C ASP A 170 32.57 -2.82 -9.88
N GLU A 171 32.72 -2.06 -10.98
CA GLU A 171 32.06 -2.35 -12.26
C GLU A 171 32.87 -3.40 -13.06
N PRO A 172 32.43 -4.67 -13.16
CA PRO A 172 33.20 -5.70 -13.81
C PRO A 172 33.06 -5.59 -15.34
N THR A 173 34.10 -5.13 -16.01
CA THR A 173 34.25 -5.30 -17.46
C THR A 173 34.53 -6.77 -17.78
N GLY A 174 33.56 -7.50 -18.35
CA GLY A 174 33.74 -8.88 -18.83
C GLY A 174 32.49 -9.49 -19.49
N PRO A 175 32.63 -10.43 -20.45
CA PRO A 175 31.89 -10.41 -21.71
C PRO A 175 30.57 -11.20 -21.74
N ASP A 176 29.75 -10.80 -22.71
CA ASP A 176 28.54 -11.41 -23.28
C ASP A 176 28.43 -12.94 -23.11
N VAL A 177 27.48 -13.37 -22.25
CA VAL A 177 26.88 -14.70 -22.30
C VAL A 177 25.39 -14.56 -21.96
N LEU A 178 24.55 -14.75 -22.99
CA LEU A 178 23.12 -14.97 -22.88
C LEU A 178 22.86 -16.26 -22.07
N ASP A 179 22.25 -16.15 -20.89
CA ASP A 179 21.42 -17.23 -20.34
C ASP A 179 20.37 -16.70 -19.36
N ASP A 180 19.17 -17.23 -19.51
CA ASP A 180 17.91 -16.84 -18.91
C ASP A 180 17.68 -17.61 -17.60
N SER A 181 17.72 -16.93 -16.45
CA SER A 181 16.98 -17.38 -15.26
C SER A 181 17.05 -16.39 -14.11
N ALA A 182 15.85 -15.99 -13.67
CA ALA A 182 15.60 -15.36 -12.38
C ALA A 182 16.15 -16.23 -11.23
N ALA A 183 17.19 -15.75 -10.54
CA ALA A 183 17.59 -16.27 -9.24
C ALA A 183 18.26 -15.17 -8.40
N SER A 184 17.56 -14.80 -7.33
CA SER A 184 18.04 -14.22 -6.06
C SER A 184 19.45 -13.63 -6.05
N ARG A 185 19.54 -12.31 -5.84
CA ARG A 185 20.76 -11.62 -5.42
C ARG A 185 21.12 -12.11 -4.01
N VAL A 186 21.94 -13.17 -3.93
CA VAL A 186 22.49 -13.70 -2.69
C VAL A 186 23.57 -12.73 -2.22
N VAL A 187 23.25 -11.88 -1.25
CA VAL A 187 24.25 -11.11 -0.51
C VAL A 187 24.97 -12.09 0.40
N ARG A 188 26.19 -12.50 0.00
CA ARG A 188 27.09 -13.30 0.83
C ARG A 188 27.87 -12.32 1.73
N PRO A 189 27.77 -12.42 3.06
CA PRO A 189 28.60 -11.59 3.92
C PRO A 189 30.08 -11.97 3.70
N ALA A 190 30.94 -10.96 3.59
CA ALA A 190 32.37 -11.15 3.49
C ALA A 190 32.86 -11.99 4.68
N ARG A 191 33.55 -13.10 4.39
CA ARG A 191 34.36 -13.79 5.41
C ARG A 191 35.52 -12.87 5.76
N SER A 192 35.51 -12.31 6.96
CA SER A 192 36.66 -11.67 7.57
C SER A 192 37.43 -12.71 8.38
N ASP A 193 38.38 -13.39 7.73
CA ASP A 193 39.46 -14.07 8.44
C ASP A 193 40.62 -13.07 8.60
N ASP A 194 40.85 -12.67 9.85
CA ASP A 194 42.06 -12.16 10.50
C ASP A 194 42.91 -11.08 9.80
N SER A 195 42.90 -9.87 10.38
CA SER A 195 44.14 -9.14 10.68
C SER A 195 43.96 -8.24 11.90
N ALA A 196 44.66 -8.60 12.97
CA ALA A 196 44.78 -7.87 14.22
C ALA A 196 45.53 -6.53 14.03
N GLY A 197 45.08 -5.48 14.72
CA GLY A 197 45.83 -4.21 14.75
C GLY A 197 45.16 -3.06 15.51
N ALA A 198 45.25 -3.09 16.84
CA ALA A 198 45.43 -1.95 17.73
C ALA A 198 44.47 -0.73 17.67
N GLY A 199 43.54 -0.69 18.62
CA GLY A 199 43.51 0.33 19.69
C GLY A 199 43.00 1.74 19.37
N GLY A 200 41.77 2.01 19.78
CA GLY A 200 41.21 3.35 19.98
C GLY A 200 39.73 3.22 20.30
N ASP A 201 39.37 3.47 21.56
CA ASP A 201 38.04 3.63 22.15
C ASP A 201 36.89 2.82 21.54
N SER A 202 36.49 1.76 22.24
CA SER A 202 35.23 1.08 21.97
C SER A 202 34.07 1.97 22.41
N GLU A 203 33.61 2.87 21.53
CA GLU A 203 32.28 3.44 21.68
C GLU A 203 31.30 2.29 21.93
N GLU A 204 30.48 2.43 22.97
CA GLU A 204 29.59 1.39 23.51
C GLU A 204 28.55 0.99 22.45
N HIS A 205 28.96 0.12 21.52
CA HIS A 205 28.11 -0.36 20.45
C HIS A 205 27.04 -1.25 21.09
N TYR A 206 25.80 -0.75 21.08
CA TYR A 206 24.67 -1.51 21.60
C TYR A 206 24.52 -2.79 20.78
N VAL A 207 24.92 -3.91 21.38
CA VAL A 207 24.59 -5.25 20.88
C VAL A 207 23.20 -5.58 21.41
N PRO A 208 22.17 -5.65 20.54
CA PRO A 208 20.85 -6.05 20.99
C PRO A 208 20.96 -7.42 21.66
N PRO A 209 20.32 -7.62 22.83
CA PRO A 209 20.33 -8.92 23.48
C PRO A 209 19.76 -9.95 22.51
N GLU A 210 20.26 -11.19 22.58
CA GLU A 210 19.73 -12.26 21.75
C GLU A 210 18.21 -12.35 21.92
N PRO A 211 17.45 -12.40 20.81
CA PRO A 211 16.00 -12.40 20.90
C PRO A 211 15.54 -13.61 21.73
N PRO A 212 14.53 -13.46 22.60
CA PRO A 212 14.02 -14.55 23.39
C PRO A 212 13.63 -15.73 22.49
N PRO A 213 13.85 -16.99 22.93
CA PRO A 213 13.59 -18.15 22.10
C PRO A 213 12.12 -18.20 21.68
N PHE A 214 11.88 -18.53 20.41
CA PHE A 214 10.52 -18.55 19.87
C PHE A 214 9.62 -19.47 20.71
N PRO A 215 8.39 -19.02 21.04
CA PRO A 215 7.45 -19.83 21.79
C PRO A 215 7.17 -21.12 21.02
N ARG A 216 7.34 -22.26 21.69
CA ARG A 216 7.07 -23.58 21.11
C ARG A 216 5.59 -23.64 20.77
N GLY A 217 5.25 -23.67 19.48
CA GLY A 217 3.87 -23.56 19.00
C GLY A 217 2.92 -24.53 19.70
N ASP A 218 1.83 -23.98 20.23
CA ASP A 218 0.81 -24.67 21.01
C ASP A 218 0.07 -25.74 20.18
N LEU A 219 -0.17 -26.91 20.78
CA LEU A 219 -0.93 -27.99 20.15
C LEU A 219 -2.36 -27.56 19.83
N VAL A 220 -2.94 -26.71 20.67
CA VAL A 220 -4.28 -26.16 20.45
C VAL A 220 -4.32 -25.32 19.17
N SER A 221 -3.30 -24.48 18.93
CA SER A 221 -3.19 -23.66 17.71
C SER A 221 -3.04 -24.50 16.45
N LYS A 222 -2.31 -25.62 16.53
CA LYS A 222 -2.16 -26.56 15.41
C LYS A 222 -3.47 -27.27 15.10
N LEU A 223 -4.21 -27.69 16.14
CA LEU A 223 -5.52 -28.32 15.99
C LEU A 223 -6.57 -27.34 15.44
N SER A 224 -6.54 -26.07 15.83
CA SER A 224 -7.48 -25.07 15.30
C SER A 224 -7.23 -24.78 13.81
N TRP A 225 -5.96 -24.68 13.39
CA TRP A 225 -5.61 -24.60 11.96
C TRP A 225 -6.02 -25.86 11.20
N GLY A 226 -5.81 -27.03 11.80
CA GLY A 226 -6.27 -28.31 11.27
C GLY A 226 -7.79 -28.38 11.10
N GLY A 227 -8.57 -27.87 12.06
CA GLY A 227 -10.03 -27.78 11.96
C GLY A 227 -10.49 -26.78 10.90
N LEU A 228 -9.89 -25.58 10.90
CA LEU A 228 -10.24 -24.49 9.99
C LEU A 228 -10.03 -24.84 8.51
N PHE A 229 -8.91 -25.50 8.18
CA PHE A 229 -8.64 -25.89 6.79
C PHE A 229 -9.08 -27.33 6.50
N GLY A 230 -9.00 -28.23 7.47
CA GLY A 230 -9.29 -29.65 7.27
C GLY A 230 -10.74 -29.91 6.91
N GLY A 231 -11.71 -29.24 7.56
CA GLY A 231 -13.13 -29.38 7.22
C GLY A 231 -13.43 -29.00 5.77
N PRO A 232 -13.14 -27.76 5.34
CA PRO A 232 -13.37 -27.30 3.97
C PRO A 232 -12.60 -28.10 2.91
N VAL A 233 -11.31 -28.40 3.15
CA VAL A 233 -10.49 -29.15 2.20
C VAL A 233 -10.98 -30.60 2.06
N LEU A 234 -11.40 -31.24 3.16
CA LEU A 234 -11.95 -32.59 3.11
C LEU A 234 -13.27 -32.64 2.32
N LEU A 235 -14.17 -31.66 2.55
CA LEU A 235 -15.43 -31.58 1.81
C LEU A 235 -15.18 -31.27 0.33
N LEU A 236 -14.35 -30.27 0.01
CA LEU A 236 -14.07 -29.89 -1.37
C LEU A 236 -13.31 -30.99 -2.12
N GLY A 237 -12.34 -31.64 -1.48
CA GLY A 237 -11.62 -32.79 -2.04
C GLY A 237 -12.53 -33.98 -2.28
N SER A 238 -13.44 -34.27 -1.36
CA SER A 238 -14.42 -35.35 -1.55
C SER A 238 -15.35 -35.08 -2.74
N MET A 239 -15.79 -33.83 -2.90
CA MET A 239 -16.61 -33.42 -4.04
C MET A 239 -15.84 -33.52 -5.36
N LEU A 240 -14.57 -33.08 -5.40
CA LEU A 240 -13.75 -33.09 -6.61
C LEU A 240 -13.43 -34.52 -7.09
N VAL A 241 -13.18 -35.44 -6.15
CA VAL A 241 -12.88 -36.85 -6.45
C VAL A 241 -14.17 -37.67 -6.64
N GLY A 242 -15.34 -37.13 -6.28
CA GLY A 242 -16.63 -37.83 -6.37
C GLY A 242 -16.86 -38.86 -5.25
N ILE A 243 -16.17 -38.72 -4.12
CA ILE A 243 -16.33 -39.59 -2.95
C ILE A 243 -17.57 -39.16 -2.18
N THR A 244 -18.55 -40.06 -2.04
CA THR A 244 -19.71 -39.82 -1.18
C THR A 244 -19.32 -40.01 0.29
N LEU A 245 -19.21 -38.89 1.00
CA LEU A 245 -18.95 -38.94 2.43
C LEU A 245 -20.20 -39.39 3.19
N PRO A 246 -20.07 -40.32 4.15
CA PRO A 246 -21.17 -40.65 5.03
C PRO A 246 -21.53 -39.40 5.87
N GLY A 247 -22.84 -39.19 6.11
CA GLY A 247 -23.34 -37.93 6.68
C GLY A 247 -22.72 -37.53 8.02
N TRP A 248 -22.31 -38.51 8.84
CA TRP A 248 -21.60 -38.24 10.10
C TRP A 248 -20.21 -37.62 9.88
N LEU A 249 -19.49 -38.01 8.81
CA LEU A 249 -18.18 -37.46 8.49
C LEU A 249 -18.30 -36.03 7.95
N ALA A 250 -19.31 -35.78 7.11
CA ALA A 250 -19.64 -34.44 6.65
C ALA A 250 -20.02 -33.52 7.83
N PHE A 251 -20.82 -34.03 8.77
CA PHE A 251 -21.13 -33.31 10.01
C PHE A 251 -19.88 -33.02 10.84
N CYS A 252 -18.98 -34.01 11.05
CA CYS A 252 -17.71 -33.80 11.74
C CYS A 252 -16.81 -32.77 11.06
N ALA A 253 -16.77 -32.75 9.72
CA ALA A 253 -16.00 -31.77 8.96
C ALA A 253 -16.49 -30.33 9.20
N VAL A 254 -17.80 -30.12 9.17
CA VAL A 254 -18.41 -28.82 9.47
C VAL A 254 -18.24 -28.44 10.94
N ALA A 255 -18.47 -29.37 11.86
CA ALA A 255 -18.29 -29.13 13.29
C ALA A 255 -16.84 -28.79 13.65
N GLY A 256 -15.87 -29.49 13.05
CA GLY A 256 -14.44 -29.22 13.20
C GLY A 256 -14.02 -27.87 12.63
N PHE A 257 -14.59 -27.46 11.50
CA PHE A 257 -14.39 -26.13 10.93
C PHE A 257 -14.86 -25.02 11.89
N ILE A 258 -16.09 -25.13 12.39
CA ILE A 258 -16.67 -24.15 13.32
C ILE A 258 -15.86 -24.11 14.62
N ALA A 259 -15.51 -25.27 15.19
CA ALA A 259 -14.71 -25.35 16.41
C ALA A 259 -13.31 -24.73 16.22
N GLY A 260 -12.64 -25.01 15.09
CA GLY A 260 -11.35 -24.41 14.76
C GLY A 260 -11.41 -22.88 14.65
N PHE A 261 -12.43 -22.36 13.96
CA PHE A 261 -12.66 -20.92 13.84
C PHE A 261 -12.93 -20.25 15.19
N VAL A 262 -13.83 -20.82 16.02
CA VAL A 262 -14.14 -20.27 17.35
C VAL A 262 -12.91 -20.23 18.25
N VAL A 263 -12.09 -21.28 18.25
CA VAL A 263 -10.84 -21.33 19.04
C VAL A 263 -9.87 -20.24 18.60
N LEU A 264 -9.74 -19.96 17.30
CA LEU A 264 -8.90 -18.88 16.77
C LEU A 264 -9.39 -17.50 17.24
N VAL A 265 -10.69 -17.24 17.15
CA VAL A 265 -11.28 -15.96 17.56
C VAL A 265 -11.08 -15.71 19.05
N VAL A 266 -11.38 -16.70 19.90
CA VAL A 266 -11.20 -16.59 21.36
C VAL A 266 -9.73 -16.33 21.69
N ARG A 267 -8.81 -17.08 21.08
CA ARG A 267 -7.38 -16.94 21.36
C ARG A 267 -6.81 -15.60 20.90
N MET A 268 -7.30 -15.07 19.78
CA MET A 268 -6.87 -13.75 19.29
C MET A 268 -7.28 -12.64 20.28
N SER A 269 -8.39 -12.83 20.99
CA SER A 269 -8.88 -11.90 22.02
C SER A 269 -7.99 -11.85 23.28
N ASP A 270 -7.34 -12.96 23.63
CA ASP A 270 -6.53 -13.08 24.87
C ASP A 270 -5.15 -12.41 24.80
N HIS A 271 -4.70 -11.92 23.64
CA HIS A 271 -3.38 -11.30 23.49
C HIS A 271 -3.35 -9.79 23.83
N ARG A 272 -4.45 -9.24 24.36
CA ARG A 272 -4.45 -7.85 24.87
C ARG A 272 -3.75 -7.80 26.24
N PRO A 273 -2.65 -7.03 26.40
CA PRO A 273 -2.04 -6.82 27.71
C PRO A 273 -3.04 -6.12 28.65
N PRO A 274 -3.26 -6.62 29.87
CA PRO A 274 -4.09 -5.94 30.85
C PRO A 274 -3.28 -4.76 31.43
N GLY A 275 -3.48 -3.55 30.90
CA GLY A 275 -2.89 -2.35 31.52
C GLY A 275 -2.52 -1.18 30.62
N ASP A 276 -2.71 -1.25 29.31
CA ASP A 276 -2.53 -0.06 28.46
C ASP A 276 -3.78 0.82 28.53
N GLY A 277 -3.91 1.52 29.66
CA GLY A 277 -4.90 2.56 29.87
C GLY A 277 -4.56 3.73 28.98
N GLY A 278 -5.41 3.97 27.97
CA GLY A 278 -5.32 5.10 27.06
C GLY A 278 -5.05 6.41 27.80
N ALA A 279 -4.20 7.22 27.17
CA ALA A 279 -3.69 8.51 27.62
C ALA A 279 -4.63 9.25 28.60
N VAL A 280 -4.11 9.55 29.79
CA VAL A 280 -4.67 10.58 30.66
C VAL A 280 -4.42 11.94 30.01
N VAL A 281 -5.50 12.60 29.58
CA VAL A 281 -5.53 14.03 29.24
C VAL A 281 -6.11 14.80 30.41
#